data_AF-A0A536WUX5-F1
#
_entry.id   AF-A0A536WUX5-F1
#
_cell.length_a   1.000
_cell.length_b   1.000
_cell.length_c   1.000
_cell.angle_alpha   90.00
_cell.angle_beta   90.00
_cell.angle_gamma   90.00
#
_symmetry.space_group_name_H-M   'P 1'
#
loop_
_entity.id
_entity.type
_entity.pdbx_description
1 polymer ?
#
loop_
_entity_poly.entity_id
_entity_poly.type
_entity_poly.pdbx_seq_one_letter_code
_entity_poly.pdbx_strand_id
1 'polypeptide(L)' 'MACSPPVSRREQLRLELLSTVDSLQRRRADQVCEGFIEDYVALHWLEWNGGALRLTVTGTNMCEQMRARLN' A
#
# COMPACT_ATOMS: atom_id res chain seq x y z
N MET A 1 -14.08 28.42 -3.30
CA MET A 1 -12.95 27.58 -2.83
C MET A 1 -13.49 26.19 -2.54
N ALA A 2 -13.24 25.21 -3.42
CA ALA A 2 -13.60 23.83 -3.13
C ALA A 2 -12.50 23.25 -2.23
N CYS A 3 -12.80 23.05 -0.96
CA CYS A 3 -11.97 22.26 -0.06
C CYS A 3 -12.19 20.80 -0.46
N SER A 4 -11.21 20.17 -1.12
CA SER A 4 -11.31 18.75 -1.46
C SER A 4 -11.63 17.94 -0.19
N PRO A 5 -12.53 16.95 -0.26
CA PRO A 5 -12.87 16.15 0.92
C PRO A 5 -11.61 15.45 1.46
N PRO A 6 -11.50 15.25 2.79
CA PRO A 6 -10.39 14.52 3.35
C PRO A 6 -10.31 13.13 2.72
N VAL A 7 -9.13 12.81 2.17
CA VAL A 7 -8.85 11.53 1.54
C VAL A 7 -9.08 10.46 2.61
N SER A 8 -10.02 9.53 2.38
CA SER A 8 -10.29 8.46 3.34
C SER A 8 -9.02 7.64 3.56
N ARG A 9 -8.79 7.10 4.77
CA ARG A 9 -7.62 6.26 5.09
C ARG A 9 -7.37 5.19 4.03
N ARG A 10 -8.44 4.54 3.57
CA ARG A 10 -8.37 3.53 2.50
C ARG A 10 -7.90 4.08 1.16
N GLU A 11 -8.27 5.30 0.82
CA GLU A 11 -7.82 5.95 -0.41
C GLU A 11 -6.35 6.38 -0.30
N GLN A 12 -5.92 6.88 0.86
CA GLN A 12 -4.49 7.14 1.12
C GLN A 12 -3.64 5.87 0.97
N LEU A 13 -4.10 4.75 1.53
CA LEU A 13 -3.43 3.45 1.40
C LEU A 13 -3.32 3.01 -0.07
N ARG A 14 -4.32 3.29 -0.91
CA ARG A 14 -4.26 2.98 -2.35
C ARG A 14 -3.21 3.80 -3.07
N LEU A 15 -3.20 5.10 -2.82
CA LEU A 15 -2.27 6.04 -3.44
C LEU A 15 -0.81 5.69 -3.08
N GLU A 16 -0.57 5.34 -1.81
CA GLU A 16 0.77 5.02 -1.31
C GLU A 16 1.20 3.55 -1.53
N LEU A 17 0.32 2.69 -2.04
CA LEU A 17 0.58 1.24 -2.15
C LEU A 17 1.81 0.95 -3.02
N LEU A 18 1.92 1.60 -4.18
CA LEU A 18 3.04 1.36 -5.10
C LEU A 18 4.38 1.82 -4.52
N SER A 19 4.39 2.97 -3.84
CA SER A 19 5.57 3.51 -3.15
C SER A 19 5.99 2.61 -1.98
N THR A 20 5.01 2.13 -1.22
CA THR A 20 5.23 1.16 -0.14
C THR A 20 5.86 -0.13 -0.68
N VAL A 21 5.34 -0.67 -1.79
CA VAL A 21 5.88 -1.90 -2.39
C VAL A 21 7.31 -1.71 -2.89
N ASP A 22 7.64 -0.59 -3.54
CA ASP A 22 9.03 -0.27 -3.92
C ASP A 22 9.95 -0.18 -2.69
N SER A 23 9.49 0.46 -1.62
CA SER A 23 10.23 0.57 -0.36
C SER A 23 10.50 -0.81 0.25
N LEU A 24 9.49 -1.70 0.27
CA LEU A 24 9.64 -3.08 0.74
C LEU A 24 10.62 -3.89 -0.11
N GLN A 25 10.54 -3.78 -1.45
CA GLN A 25 11.48 -4.44 -2.37
C GLN A 25 12.93 -4.00 -2.14
N ARG A 26 13.14 -2.74 -1.77
CA ARG A 26 14.46 -2.18 -1.44
C ARG A 26 14.92 -2.45 0.00
N ARG A 27 14.16 -3.24 0.78
CA ARG A 27 14.38 -3.46 2.21
C ARG A 27 14.37 -2.17 3.05
N ARG A 28 13.59 -1.17 2.62
CA ARG A 28 13.43 0.13 3.27
C ARG A 28 12.05 0.27 3.91
N ALA A 29 11.64 -0.74 4.67
CA ALA A 29 10.35 -0.72 5.38
C ALA A 29 10.22 0.48 6.35
N ASP A 30 11.36 0.98 6.84
CA ASP A 30 11.46 2.19 7.69
C ASP A 30 10.93 3.46 7.01
N GLN A 31 10.86 3.49 5.67
CA GLN A 31 10.29 4.63 4.93
C GLN A 31 8.77 4.57 4.78
N VAL A 32 8.15 3.44 5.13
CA VAL A 32 6.71 3.28 5.06
C VAL A 32 6.10 4.00 6.26
N CYS A 33 5.09 4.83 6.02
CA CYS A 33 4.43 5.58 7.08
C CYS A 33 3.92 4.66 8.20
N GLU A 34 4.01 5.15 9.43
CA GLU A 34 3.54 4.41 10.61
C GLU A 34 2.07 3.98 10.45
N GLY A 35 1.76 2.74 10.85
CA GLY A 35 0.44 2.14 10.74
C GLY A 35 0.05 1.67 9.33
N PHE A 36 0.75 2.07 8.26
CA PHE A 36 0.38 1.65 6.90
C PHE A 36 0.56 0.16 6.69
N ILE A 37 1.65 -0.41 7.22
CA ILE A 37 1.92 -1.85 7.14
C ILE A 37 0.78 -2.63 7.81
N GLU A 38 0.37 -2.22 9.00
CA GLU A 38 -0.72 -2.86 9.76
C GLU A 38 -2.05 -2.77 9.00
N ASP A 39 -2.36 -1.61 8.43
CA ASP A 39 -3.54 -1.42 7.59
C ASP A 39 -3.50 -2.28 6.32
N TYR A 40 -2.34 -2.38 5.65
CA TYR A 40 -2.20 -3.22 4.46
C TYR A 40 -2.37 -4.70 4.79
N VAL A 41 -1.91 -5.14 5.96
CA VAL A 41 -2.13 -6.50 6.47
C VAL A 41 -3.60 -6.73 6.81
N ALA A 42 -4.24 -5.78 7.51
CA ALA A 42 -5.67 -5.84 7.84
C ALA A 42 -6.57 -5.85 6.58
N LEU A 43 -6.14 -5.20 5.50
CA LEU A 43 -6.81 -5.22 4.19
C LEU A 43 -6.50 -6.47 3.35
N HIS A 44 -5.68 -7.39 3.84
CA HIS A 44 -5.16 -8.55 3.12
C HIS A 44 -4.42 -8.18 1.82
N TRP A 45 -3.80 -7.01 1.76
CA TRP A 45 -2.97 -6.60 0.62
C TRP A 45 -1.51 -7.03 0.81
N LEU A 46 -1.04 -7.01 2.05
CA LEU A 46 0.24 -7.58 2.46
C LEU A 46 -0.01 -8.71 3.45
N GLU A 47 0.95 -9.61 3.54
CA GLU A 47 0.99 -10.67 4.56
C GLU A 47 2.39 -10.81 5.12
N TRP A 48 2.48 -11.24 6.38
CA TRP A 48 3.72 -11.67 6.99
C TRP A 48 4.01 -13.12 6.58
N ASN A 49 5.14 -13.32 5.91
CA ASN A 49 5.61 -14.63 5.47
C ASN A 49 7.05 -14.85 5.94
N GLY A 50 7.24 -15.71 6.94
CA GLY A 50 8.57 -16.06 7.45
C GLY A 50 9.40 -14.88 7.97
N GLY A 51 8.74 -13.83 8.49
CA GLY A 51 9.40 -12.62 9.00
C GLY A 51 9.61 -11.51 7.95
N ALA A 52 9.20 -11.72 6.70
CA ALA A 52 9.18 -10.69 5.67
C ALA A 52 7.75 -10.33 5.27
N LEU A 53 7.53 -9.08 4.83
CA LEU A 53 6.28 -8.67 4.21
C LEU A 53 6.26 -9.10 2.75
N ARG A 54 5.15 -9.69 2.32
CA ARG A 54 4.93 -10.10 0.93
C ARG A 54 3.57 -9.60 0.44
N LEU A 55 3.50 -9.28 -0.86
CA LEU A 55 2.23 -9.04 -1.52
C LEU A 55 1.39 -10.31 -1.60
N THR A 56 0.12 -10.18 -1.25
CA THR A 56 -0.89 -11.21 -1.51
C THR A 56 -1.36 -11.13 -2.97
N VAL A 57 -2.22 -12.07 -3.38
CA VAL A 57 -2.94 -11.97 -4.66
C VAL A 57 -3.78 -10.69 -4.72
N THR A 58 -4.49 -10.36 -3.64
CA THR A 58 -5.32 -9.15 -3.55
C THR A 58 -4.46 -7.89 -3.68
N GLY A 59 -3.32 -7.82 -3.00
CA GLY A 59 -2.40 -6.69 -3.09
C GLY A 59 -1.78 -6.54 -4.48
N THR A 60 -1.49 -7.67 -5.15
CA THR A 60 -0.97 -7.68 -6.52
C THR A 60 -1.98 -7.09 -7.49
N ASN A 61 -3.23 -7.57 -7.46
CA ASN A 61 -4.32 -7.03 -8.28
C ASN A 61 -4.53 -5.53 -8.02
N MET A 62 -4.37 -5.11 -6.75
CA MET A 62 -4.49 -3.71 -6.38
C MET A 62 -3.36 -2.85 -6.94
N CYS A 63 -2.12 -3.35 -6.93
CA CYS A 63 -0.99 -2.69 -7.57
C CYS A 63 -1.20 -2.56 -9.09
N GLU A 64 -1.69 -3.59 -9.75
CA GLU A 64 -2.02 -3.54 -11.18
C GLU A 64 -3.12 -2.51 -11.47
N GLN A 65 -4.17 -2.49 -10.64
CA GLN A 65 -5.22 -1.47 -10.74
C GLN A 65 -4.66 -0.05 -10.58
N MET A 66 -3.76 0.18 -9.62
CA MET A 66 -3.15 1.50 -9.40
C MET A 66 -2.24 1.90 -10.56
N ARG A 67 -1.45 0.98 -11.10
CA ARG A 67 -0.62 1.22 -12.30
C ARG A 67 -1.48 1.56 -13.51
N ALA A 68 -2.59 0.86 -13.72
CA ALA A 68 -3.52 1.13 -14.81
C ALA A 68 -4.22 2.48 -14.68
N ARG A 69 -4.40 3.01 -13.47
CA ARG A 69 -4.96 4.37 -13.26
C ARG A 69 -3.97 5.50 -13.50
N LEU A 70 -2.67 5.21 -13.44
CA LEU A 70 -1.60 6.20 -13.63
C LEU A 70 -1.13 6.29 -15.08
N ASN A 71 -1.64 5.42 -15.95
CA ASN A 71 -1.27 5.29 -17.36
C ASN A 71 -2.42 5.77 -18.26
#